data_AF-A0A953AR83-F1
#
_entry.id   AF-A0A953AR83-F1
#
_cell.length_a   1.000
_cell.length_b   1.000
_cell.length_c   1.000
_cell.angle_alpha   90.00
_cell.angle_beta   90.00
_cell.angle_gamma   90.00
#
_symmetry.space_group_name_H-M   'P 1'
#
loop_
_entity.id
_entity.type
_entity.pdbx_description
1 polymer ?
#
loop_
_entity_poly.entity_id
_entity_poly.type
_entity_poly.pdbx_seq_one_letter_code
_entity_poly.pdbx_strand_id
1 'polypeptide(L)'
;MRANIAFWGVGVVLCTLASARPAGAETIYVTNEKSNDVSVIDGQSLTVVKTIPVGERPRGLVLSKDNKTLYICASDSEEIQALDLDTYELTPVVSTPDPERIDISPDGKLLFVSNEDDNLVSIIDIAARSVVDQIPVGVEPEGMAVSPDGKYVVNTSETTNMAHVIDIASHEIVANVLVDSRPRVAMWTSDGAQVWVSSEVGGTVSVIDAGTFEVVKKIGFQIPGIDAQALQPVGIAITRDRKEAFIALGPANHIAVVDAQTYEVKDYILVGQRVWGITFNPDETRLYSANGLSNDLTVIDVKKLQPIKSIPVGEEPWGSAVRP
;
A
#
# COMPACT_ATOMS: atom_id res chain seq x y z
N MET A 1 -12.89 3.25 81.66
CA MET A 1 -13.54 3.55 80.37
C MET A 1 -12.57 4.34 79.50
N ARG A 2 -11.94 3.69 78.52
CA ARG A 2 -11.17 4.34 77.45
C ARG A 2 -11.70 3.77 76.15
N ALA A 3 -12.27 4.64 75.31
CA ALA A 3 -12.87 4.26 74.03
C ALA A 3 -11.81 4.32 72.94
N ASN A 4 -11.62 3.21 72.23
CA ASN A 4 -10.82 3.14 71.01
C ASN A 4 -11.67 3.63 69.84
N ILE A 5 -11.22 4.69 69.16
CA ILE A 5 -11.80 5.16 67.89
C ILE A 5 -10.96 4.55 66.77
N ALA A 6 -11.55 3.65 65.99
CA ALA A 6 -10.96 3.10 64.79
C ALA A 6 -11.22 4.05 63.61
N PHE A 7 -10.16 4.59 63.02
CA PHE A 7 -10.20 5.33 61.76
C PHE A 7 -10.23 4.34 60.59
N TRP A 8 -11.32 4.35 59.81
CA TRP A 8 -11.38 3.71 58.51
C TRP A 8 -10.82 4.67 57.45
N GLY A 9 -9.64 4.34 56.92
CA GLY A 9 -9.07 5.05 55.77
C GLY A 9 -9.76 4.61 54.48
N VAL A 10 -10.47 5.53 53.82
CA VAL A 10 -11.00 5.34 52.47
C VAL A 10 -9.85 5.55 51.48
N GLY A 11 -9.39 4.47 50.85
CA GLY A 11 -8.44 4.54 49.75
C GLY A 11 -9.13 5.07 48.50
N VAL A 12 -8.74 6.26 48.04
CA VAL A 12 -9.14 6.79 46.73
C VAL A 12 -8.30 6.09 45.66
N VAL A 13 -8.92 5.20 44.89
CA VAL A 13 -8.35 4.69 43.65
C VAL A 13 -8.42 5.81 42.62
N LEU A 14 -7.28 6.42 42.28
CA LEU A 14 -7.18 7.26 41.09
C LEU A 14 -7.25 6.35 39.85
N CYS A 15 -8.44 6.23 39.25
CA CYS A 15 -8.56 5.80 37.87
C CYS A 15 -7.93 6.87 36.97
N THR A 16 -6.73 6.62 36.46
CA THR A 16 -6.19 7.35 35.33
C THR A 16 -7.06 7.04 34.11
N LEU A 17 -8.02 7.92 33.82
CA LEU A 17 -8.73 7.94 32.55
C LEU A 17 -7.67 8.20 31.46
N ALA A 18 -7.22 7.14 30.80
CA ALA A 18 -6.56 7.27 29.52
C ALA A 18 -7.56 7.98 28.59
N SER A 19 -7.22 9.21 28.18
CA SER A 19 -7.98 9.93 27.18
C SER A 19 -7.87 9.14 25.88
N ALA A 20 -8.87 8.30 25.59
CA ALA A 20 -9.08 7.79 24.24
C ALA A 20 -9.27 9.03 23.36
N ARG A 21 -8.28 9.32 22.49
CA ARG A 21 -8.50 10.29 21.43
C ARG A 21 -9.73 9.81 20.67
N PRO A 22 -10.74 10.67 20.41
CA PRO A 22 -11.79 10.29 19.50
C PRO A 22 -11.10 9.87 18.20
N ALA A 23 -11.42 8.67 17.71
CA ALA A 23 -10.96 8.23 16.41
C ALA A 23 -11.38 9.30 15.41
N GLY A 24 -10.41 10.06 14.90
CA GLY A 24 -10.65 10.94 13.77
C GLY A 24 -11.24 10.09 12.66
N ALA A 25 -12.29 10.57 12.01
CA ALA A 25 -12.78 9.90 10.82
C ALA A 25 -11.68 10.01 9.76
N GLU A 26 -11.03 8.89 9.49
CA GLU A 26 -10.04 8.79 8.41
C GLU A 26 -10.65 9.21 7.06
N THR A 27 -9.82 9.72 6.16
CA THR A 27 -10.23 10.03 4.78
C THR A 27 -9.49 9.11 3.81
N ILE A 28 -10.24 8.43 2.96
CA ILE A 28 -9.68 7.49 1.97
C ILE A 28 -9.66 8.16 0.60
N TYR A 29 -8.53 8.06 -0.09
CA TYR A 29 -8.32 8.53 -1.46
C TYR A 29 -8.12 7.32 -2.37
N VAL A 30 -8.85 7.26 -3.48
CA VAL A 30 -8.82 6.13 -4.42
C VAL A 30 -8.60 6.66 -5.83
N THR A 31 -7.51 6.24 -6.48
CA THR A 31 -7.25 6.54 -7.89
C THR A 31 -8.14 5.69 -8.78
N ASN A 32 -8.80 6.33 -9.75
CA ASN A 32 -9.69 5.70 -10.71
C ASN A 32 -9.07 5.81 -12.11
N GLU A 33 -8.48 4.71 -12.56
CA GLU A 33 -7.61 4.66 -13.74
C GLU A 33 -8.35 5.14 -14.99
N LYS A 34 -9.58 4.68 -15.18
CA LYS A 34 -10.31 4.93 -16.41
C LYS A 34 -11.01 6.28 -16.44
N SER A 35 -11.47 6.77 -15.29
CA SER A 35 -12.18 8.06 -15.19
C SER A 35 -11.28 9.27 -14.93
N ASN A 36 -9.96 9.07 -14.80
CA ASN A 36 -8.95 10.13 -14.62
C ASN A 36 -9.24 11.02 -13.39
N ASP A 37 -9.65 10.39 -12.28
CA ASP A 37 -10.00 11.11 -11.07
C ASP A 37 -9.57 10.37 -9.79
N VAL A 38 -9.59 11.10 -8.68
CA VAL A 38 -9.47 10.55 -7.32
C VAL A 38 -10.79 10.69 -6.59
N SER A 39 -11.32 9.57 -6.11
CA SER A 39 -12.47 9.54 -5.21
C SER A 39 -12.01 9.77 -3.76
N VAL A 40 -12.63 10.72 -3.07
CA VAL A 40 -12.41 11.03 -1.65
C VAL A 40 -13.59 10.51 -0.84
N ILE A 41 -13.31 9.62 0.11
CA ILE A 41 -14.31 8.92 0.91
C ILE A 41 -14.15 9.32 2.37
N ASP A 42 -15.26 9.70 2.99
CA ASP A 42 -15.32 9.91 4.43
C ASP A 42 -15.37 8.56 5.16
N GLY A 43 -14.39 8.30 6.02
CA GLY A 43 -14.21 7.02 6.71
C GLY A 43 -15.25 6.72 7.79
N GLN A 44 -16.05 7.70 8.21
CA GLN A 44 -17.12 7.47 9.20
C GLN A 44 -18.42 7.03 8.52
N SER A 45 -18.88 7.79 7.52
CA SER A 45 -20.09 7.53 6.73
C SER A 45 -19.87 6.45 5.68
N LEU A 46 -18.62 6.20 5.29
CA LEU A 46 -18.23 5.31 4.19
C LEU A 46 -18.94 5.72 2.89
N THR A 47 -18.85 7.00 2.55
CA THR A 47 -19.43 7.56 1.32
C THR A 47 -18.43 8.46 0.61
N VAL A 48 -18.48 8.50 -0.72
CA VAL A 48 -17.72 9.46 -1.51
C VAL A 48 -18.25 10.86 -1.23
N VAL A 49 -17.38 11.73 -0.75
CA VAL A 49 -17.68 13.14 -0.43
C VAL A 49 -17.14 14.11 -1.47
N LYS A 50 -16.21 13.65 -2.31
CA LYS A 50 -15.64 14.45 -3.41
C LYS A 50 -15.04 13.53 -4.48
N THR A 51 -15.06 14.00 -5.72
CA THR A 51 -14.30 13.42 -6.84
C THR A 51 -13.43 14.54 -7.42
N ILE A 52 -12.14 14.29 -7.57
CA ILE A 52 -11.15 15.28 -7.95
C ILE A 52 -10.53 14.87 -9.29
N PRO A 53 -10.75 15.63 -10.38
CA PRO A 53 -10.06 15.37 -11.63
C PRO A 53 -8.55 15.47 -11.46
N VAL A 54 -7.81 14.52 -12.04
CA VAL A 54 -6.35 14.49 -12.05
C VAL A 54 -5.85 14.24 -13.48
N GLY A 55 -4.55 13.95 -13.66
CA GLY A 55 -4.00 13.54 -14.95
C GLY A 55 -4.53 12.17 -15.39
N GLU A 56 -4.25 11.84 -16.64
CA GLU A 56 -4.73 10.62 -17.31
C GLU A 56 -4.09 9.35 -16.73
N ARG A 57 -4.90 8.28 -16.65
CA ARG A 57 -4.52 6.96 -16.11
C ARG A 57 -3.86 7.02 -14.74
N PRO A 58 -4.49 7.61 -13.70
CA PRO A 58 -3.89 7.70 -12.38
C PRO A 58 -3.85 6.32 -11.72
N ARG A 59 -2.66 5.87 -11.29
CA ARG A 59 -2.46 4.56 -10.64
C ARG A 59 -1.89 4.70 -9.24
N GLY A 60 -0.56 4.70 -9.10
CA GLY A 60 0.13 4.83 -7.82
C GLY A 60 -0.17 6.15 -7.11
N LEU A 61 -0.32 6.10 -5.79
CA LEU A 61 -0.44 7.29 -4.94
C LEU A 61 0.22 7.08 -3.58
N VAL A 62 0.77 8.16 -3.01
CA VAL A 62 1.37 8.14 -1.67
C VAL A 62 1.16 9.46 -0.94
N LEU A 63 0.90 9.38 0.37
CA LEU A 63 0.80 10.56 1.23
C LEU A 63 2.20 11.07 1.62
N SER A 64 2.35 12.39 1.61
CA SER A 64 3.39 13.09 2.37
C SER A 64 3.35 12.70 3.86
N LYS A 65 4.52 12.75 4.52
CA LYS A 65 4.64 12.33 5.94
C LYS A 65 3.84 13.20 6.92
N ASP A 66 3.51 14.43 6.54
CA ASP A 66 2.64 15.32 7.32
C ASP A 66 1.15 15.20 6.97
N ASN A 67 0.81 14.31 6.03
CA ASN A 67 -0.53 14.03 5.51
C ASN A 67 -1.24 15.24 4.89
N LYS A 68 -0.49 16.20 4.33
CA LYS A 68 -1.08 17.40 3.69
C LYS A 68 -1.10 17.34 2.17
N THR A 69 -0.21 16.56 1.59
CA THR A 69 -0.09 16.37 0.15
C THR A 69 -0.25 14.91 -0.22
N LEU A 70 -1.01 14.64 -1.28
CA LEU A 70 -1.06 13.35 -1.93
C LEU A 70 -0.31 13.44 -3.26
N TYR A 71 0.73 12.62 -3.42
CA TYR A 71 1.44 12.47 -4.69
C TYR A 71 0.79 11.36 -5.51
N ILE A 72 0.61 11.60 -6.80
CA ILE A 72 -0.15 10.75 -7.72
C ILE A 72 0.69 10.54 -8.97
N CYS A 73 0.82 9.29 -9.40
CA CYS A 73 1.33 8.92 -10.71
C CYS A 73 0.20 9.06 -11.73
N ALA A 74 0.27 10.06 -12.62
CA ALA A 74 -0.63 10.22 -13.74
C ALA A 74 0.06 9.66 -15.00
N SER A 75 -0.08 8.35 -15.19
CA SER A 75 0.77 7.54 -16.07
C SER A 75 0.72 8.00 -17.53
N ASP A 76 -0.50 8.12 -18.11
CA ASP A 76 -0.70 8.57 -19.49
C ASP A 76 -0.44 10.07 -19.69
N SER A 77 -0.44 10.86 -18.59
CA SER A 77 -0.01 12.26 -18.63
C SER A 77 1.50 12.42 -18.46
N GLU A 78 2.26 11.33 -18.27
CA GLU A 78 3.70 11.33 -18.10
C GLU A 78 4.18 12.30 -17.00
N GLU A 79 3.48 12.33 -15.86
CA GLU A 79 3.85 13.21 -14.75
C GLU A 79 3.47 12.68 -13.35
N ILE A 80 4.24 13.16 -12.36
CA ILE A 80 3.85 13.09 -10.95
C ILE A 80 3.11 14.38 -10.60
N GLN A 81 1.92 14.24 -10.02
CA GLN A 81 1.11 15.37 -9.54
C GLN A 81 1.08 15.40 -8.02
N ALA A 82 0.99 16.60 -7.44
CA ALA A 82 0.80 16.83 -6.01
C ALA A 82 -0.55 17.51 -5.78
N LEU A 83 -1.42 16.83 -5.03
CA LEU A 83 -2.71 17.32 -4.60
C LEU A 83 -2.61 17.82 -3.14
N ASP A 84 -2.86 19.11 -2.92
CA ASP A 84 -3.03 19.66 -1.58
C ASP A 84 -4.36 19.16 -0.98
N LEU A 85 -4.31 18.54 0.19
CA LEU A 85 -5.47 17.86 0.79
C LEU A 85 -6.36 18.78 1.64
N ASP A 86 -5.97 20.04 1.83
CA ASP A 86 -6.78 21.05 2.51
C ASP A 86 -7.52 21.93 1.49
N THR A 87 -6.87 22.27 0.37
CA THR A 87 -7.44 23.11 -0.70
C THR A 87 -7.96 22.33 -1.90
N TYR A 88 -7.49 21.10 -2.10
CA TYR A 88 -7.67 20.30 -3.32
C TYR A 88 -7.09 20.93 -4.59
N GLU A 89 -6.07 21.78 -4.43
CA GLU A 89 -5.28 22.30 -5.54
C GLU A 89 -4.30 21.23 -6.04
N LEU A 90 -4.32 20.98 -7.35
CA LEU A 90 -3.45 20.03 -8.02
C LEU A 90 -2.30 20.76 -8.72
N THR A 91 -1.06 20.33 -8.48
CA THR A 91 0.14 20.94 -9.08
C THR A 91 1.05 19.87 -9.69
N PRO A 92 1.52 20.01 -10.94
CA PRO A 92 2.52 19.13 -11.52
C PRO A 92 3.85 19.22 -10.76
N VAL A 93 4.39 18.10 -10.31
CA VAL A 93 5.69 18.04 -9.61
C VAL A 93 6.81 17.94 -10.63
N VAL A 94 6.79 16.89 -11.45
CA VAL A 94 7.81 16.62 -12.45
C VAL A 94 7.23 15.75 -13.57
N SER A 95 7.67 15.97 -14.81
CA SER A 95 7.38 15.10 -15.94
C SER A 95 8.31 13.88 -15.90
N THR A 96 7.75 12.70 -16.08
CA THR A 96 8.46 11.41 -16.09
C THR A 96 7.64 10.45 -16.96
N PRO A 97 8.23 9.70 -17.90
CA PRO A 97 7.44 8.80 -18.76
C PRO A 97 6.80 7.66 -17.97
N ASP A 98 5.55 7.38 -18.30
CA ASP A 98 4.70 6.31 -17.74
C ASP A 98 4.96 5.94 -16.25
N PRO A 99 4.74 6.85 -15.29
CA PRO A 99 4.92 6.57 -13.88
C PRO A 99 3.83 5.61 -13.38
N GLU A 100 4.22 4.49 -12.79
CA GLU A 100 3.28 3.43 -12.40
C GLU A 100 3.01 3.37 -10.89
N ARG A 101 4.07 3.24 -10.07
CA ARG A 101 3.99 3.41 -8.62
C ARG A 101 5.03 4.38 -8.10
N ILE A 102 4.71 4.86 -6.90
CA ILE A 102 5.50 5.81 -6.15
C ILE A 102 5.55 5.40 -4.69
N ASP A 103 6.69 5.62 -4.05
CA ASP A 103 6.81 5.55 -2.59
C ASP A 103 7.73 6.67 -2.07
N ILE A 104 7.63 6.97 -0.77
CA ILE A 104 8.26 8.11 -0.13
C ILE A 104 9.22 7.68 0.99
N SER A 105 10.44 8.23 0.92
CA SER A 105 11.47 8.09 1.96
C SER A 105 10.92 8.35 3.38
N PRO A 106 11.42 7.66 4.43
CA PRO A 106 10.95 7.85 5.80
C PRO A 106 11.08 9.29 6.32
N ASP A 107 12.10 10.02 5.87
CA ASP A 107 12.31 11.43 6.23
C ASP A 107 11.46 12.41 5.41
N GLY A 108 10.73 11.91 4.41
CA GLY A 108 9.78 12.67 3.60
C GLY A 108 10.41 13.61 2.59
N LYS A 109 11.68 13.38 2.18
CA LYS A 109 12.39 14.28 1.26
C LYS A 109 12.43 13.79 -0.18
N LEU A 110 12.49 12.48 -0.37
CA LEU A 110 12.59 11.83 -1.67
C LEU A 110 11.34 11.00 -2.00
N LEU A 111 10.91 11.09 -3.26
CA LEU A 111 10.00 10.14 -3.89
C LEU A 111 10.81 9.21 -4.80
N PHE A 112 10.41 7.94 -4.83
CA PHE A 112 10.94 6.93 -5.74
C PHE A 112 9.81 6.47 -6.65
N VAL A 113 10.00 6.56 -7.96
CA VAL A 113 8.96 6.32 -8.96
C VAL A 113 9.46 5.28 -9.97
N SER A 114 8.64 4.28 -10.27
CA SER A 114 8.87 3.37 -11.40
C SER A 114 8.32 3.98 -12.69
N ASN A 115 9.15 4.03 -13.73
CA ASN A 115 8.80 4.54 -15.06
C ASN A 115 8.79 3.37 -16.04
N GLU A 116 7.60 2.87 -16.38
CA GLU A 116 7.42 1.57 -17.05
C GLU A 116 8.07 1.55 -18.45
N ASP A 117 7.78 2.57 -19.26
CA ASP A 117 8.25 2.68 -20.65
C ASP A 117 9.78 2.81 -20.79
N ASP A 118 10.44 3.43 -19.81
CA ASP A 118 11.87 3.74 -19.87
C ASP A 118 12.75 2.68 -19.20
N ASN A 119 12.17 1.76 -18.42
CA ASN A 119 12.92 0.81 -17.59
C ASN A 119 13.81 1.51 -16.54
N LEU A 120 13.27 2.57 -15.93
CA LEU A 120 13.96 3.43 -14.98
C LEU A 120 13.22 3.51 -13.64
N VAL A 121 13.98 3.72 -12.58
CA VAL A 121 13.48 4.31 -11.33
C VAL A 121 13.95 5.76 -11.25
N SER A 122 13.02 6.71 -11.17
CA SER A 122 13.32 8.12 -10.91
C SER A 122 13.37 8.41 -9.41
N ILE A 123 14.40 9.12 -8.96
CA ILE A 123 14.49 9.67 -7.60
C ILE A 123 14.19 11.16 -7.69
N ILE A 124 13.18 11.63 -6.97
CA ILE A 124 12.70 13.01 -7.03
C ILE A 124 12.89 13.67 -5.67
N ASP A 125 13.59 14.79 -5.63
CA ASP A 125 13.62 15.65 -4.45
C ASP A 125 12.32 16.48 -4.39
N ILE A 126 11.55 16.28 -3.31
CA ILE A 126 10.23 16.88 -3.13
C ILE A 126 10.33 18.40 -3.00
N ALA A 127 11.34 18.92 -2.30
CA ALA A 127 11.49 20.35 -2.06
C ALA A 127 11.95 21.07 -3.33
N ALA A 128 12.87 20.47 -4.07
CA ALA A 128 13.37 20.99 -5.33
C ALA A 128 12.42 20.75 -6.51
N ARG A 129 11.44 19.85 -6.37
CA ARG A 129 10.51 19.41 -7.43
C ARG A 129 11.25 19.01 -8.71
N SER A 130 12.29 18.20 -8.55
CA SER A 130 13.14 17.77 -9.67
C SER A 130 13.66 16.36 -9.48
N VAL A 131 13.88 15.67 -10.60
CA VAL A 131 14.61 14.39 -10.60
C VAL A 131 16.06 14.66 -10.24
N VAL A 132 16.54 14.00 -9.19
CA VAL A 132 17.93 14.09 -8.73
C VAL A 132 18.80 12.93 -9.22
N ASP A 133 18.19 11.80 -9.54
CA ASP A 133 18.88 10.66 -10.16
C ASP A 133 17.89 9.72 -10.88
N GLN A 134 18.41 8.89 -11.77
CA GLN A 134 17.65 7.84 -12.46
C GLN A 134 18.47 6.55 -12.52
N ILE A 135 17.84 5.44 -12.12
CA ILE A 135 18.50 4.15 -11.99
C ILE A 135 17.91 3.19 -13.04
N PRO A 136 18.72 2.70 -13.99
CA PRO A 136 18.32 1.63 -14.90
C PRO A 136 17.97 0.34 -14.15
N VAL A 137 16.79 -0.19 -14.41
CA VAL A 137 16.26 -1.43 -13.83
C VAL A 137 15.87 -2.42 -14.95
N GLY A 138 15.14 -3.48 -14.59
CA GLY A 138 14.58 -4.43 -15.55
C GLY A 138 13.41 -3.87 -16.35
N VAL A 139 12.91 -4.69 -17.27
CA VAL A 139 11.87 -4.27 -18.23
C VAL A 139 10.49 -4.19 -17.57
N GLU A 140 9.75 -3.12 -17.89
CA GLU A 140 8.43 -2.79 -17.33
C GLU A 140 8.46 -2.70 -15.79
N PRO A 141 9.18 -1.74 -15.19
CA PRO A 141 9.16 -1.52 -13.75
C PRO A 141 7.81 -1.00 -13.26
N GLU A 142 7.32 -1.58 -12.16
CA GLU A 142 5.99 -1.25 -11.63
C GLU A 142 5.97 -1.14 -10.10
N GLY A 143 6.44 -2.16 -9.37
CA GLY A 143 6.43 -2.15 -7.90
C GLY A 143 7.40 -1.11 -7.35
N MET A 144 7.03 -0.40 -6.29
CA MET A 144 7.94 0.46 -5.53
C MET A 144 7.70 0.33 -4.02
N ALA A 145 8.75 0.10 -3.24
CA ALA A 145 8.68 0.03 -1.78
C ALA A 145 9.98 0.46 -1.09
N VAL A 146 9.91 1.51 -0.28
CA VAL A 146 11.02 2.00 0.55
C VAL A 146 11.02 1.27 1.90
N SER A 147 12.19 0.80 2.31
CA SER A 147 12.41 0.14 3.60
C SER A 147 12.11 1.09 4.78
N PRO A 148 11.61 0.58 5.92
CA PRO A 148 11.28 1.42 7.08
C PRO A 148 12.48 2.20 7.66
N ASP A 149 13.69 1.68 7.52
CA ASP A 149 14.92 2.35 7.97
C ASP A 149 15.53 3.31 6.94
N GLY A 150 14.93 3.37 5.73
CA GLY A 150 15.34 4.28 4.66
C GLY A 150 16.65 3.92 4.00
N LYS A 151 17.15 2.69 4.14
CA LYS A 151 18.40 2.26 3.49
C LYS A 151 18.18 1.78 2.07
N TYR A 152 17.11 1.04 1.85
CA TYR A 152 16.81 0.40 0.58
C TYR A 152 15.47 0.84 0.03
N VAL A 153 15.38 0.82 -1.30
CA VAL A 153 14.12 0.80 -2.04
C VAL A 153 14.12 -0.44 -2.94
N VAL A 154 12.96 -1.08 -3.06
CA VAL A 154 12.76 -2.22 -3.97
C VAL A 154 11.86 -1.81 -5.10
N ASN A 155 12.34 -2.03 -6.33
CA ASN A 155 11.54 -1.95 -7.54
C ASN A 155 11.24 -3.35 -8.10
N THR A 156 10.04 -3.62 -8.61
CA THR A 156 9.78 -4.85 -9.36
C THR A 156 9.70 -4.55 -10.85
N SER A 157 10.23 -5.45 -11.68
CA SER A 157 10.17 -5.35 -13.14
C SER A 157 9.44 -6.54 -13.73
N GLU A 158 8.27 -6.28 -14.31
CA GLU A 158 7.27 -7.25 -14.73
C GLU A 158 7.83 -8.27 -15.73
N THR A 159 8.36 -7.79 -16.85
CA THR A 159 8.81 -8.65 -17.94
C THR A 159 10.10 -9.41 -17.61
N THR A 160 10.97 -8.82 -16.79
CA THR A 160 12.23 -9.47 -16.38
C THR A 160 12.10 -10.38 -15.16
N ASN A 161 10.94 -10.41 -14.48
CA ASN A 161 10.68 -11.24 -13.31
C ASN A 161 11.69 -11.00 -12.16
N MET A 162 11.98 -9.74 -11.89
CA MET A 162 12.98 -9.34 -10.89
C MET A 162 12.43 -8.38 -9.85
N ALA A 163 12.98 -8.47 -8.63
CA ALA A 163 12.96 -7.43 -7.63
C ALA A 163 14.37 -6.83 -7.50
N HIS A 164 14.50 -5.56 -7.86
CA HIS A 164 15.72 -4.77 -7.81
C HIS A 164 15.83 -4.09 -6.45
N VAL A 165 16.83 -4.46 -5.66
CA VAL A 165 17.14 -3.80 -4.39
C VAL A 165 18.16 -2.70 -4.66
N ILE A 166 17.75 -1.47 -4.40
CA ILE A 166 18.53 -0.26 -4.63
C ILE A 166 18.91 0.33 -3.27
N ASP A 167 20.19 0.63 -3.07
CA ASP A 167 20.67 1.37 -1.92
C ASP A 167 20.43 2.87 -2.11
N ILE A 168 19.71 3.48 -1.17
CA ILE A 168 19.27 4.88 -1.25
C ILE A 168 20.45 5.87 -1.08
N ALA A 169 21.52 5.48 -0.39
CA ALA A 169 22.64 6.39 -0.17
C ALA A 169 23.56 6.51 -1.39
N SER A 170 23.74 5.41 -2.11
CA SER A 170 24.60 5.31 -3.29
C SER A 170 23.87 5.40 -4.61
N HIS A 171 22.54 5.21 -4.63
CA HIS A 171 21.71 5.07 -5.83
C HIS A 171 22.14 3.90 -6.72
N GLU A 172 22.73 2.86 -6.14
CA GLU A 172 23.16 1.66 -6.86
C GLU A 172 22.28 0.46 -6.54
N ILE A 173 22.07 -0.40 -7.54
CA ILE A 173 21.46 -1.71 -7.32
C ILE A 173 22.45 -2.60 -6.58
N VAL A 174 22.09 -3.02 -5.36
CA VAL A 174 22.90 -3.90 -4.51
C VAL A 174 22.49 -5.37 -4.62
N ALA A 175 21.27 -5.66 -5.10
CA ALA A 175 20.84 -7.02 -5.41
C ALA A 175 19.76 -7.04 -6.50
N ASN A 176 19.79 -8.10 -7.32
CA ASN A 176 18.73 -8.44 -8.27
C ASN A 176 18.19 -9.82 -7.88
N VAL A 177 16.94 -9.87 -7.41
CA VAL A 177 16.33 -11.10 -6.92
C VAL A 177 15.34 -11.63 -7.96
N LEU A 178 15.57 -12.83 -8.47
CA LEU A 178 14.61 -13.49 -9.36
C LEU A 178 13.37 -13.92 -8.57
N VAL A 179 12.21 -13.51 -9.05
CA VAL A 179 10.89 -13.88 -8.53
C VAL A 179 10.08 -14.57 -9.62
N ASP A 180 8.86 -15.00 -9.32
CA ASP A 180 8.01 -15.66 -10.32
C ASP A 180 7.40 -14.64 -11.30
N SER A 181 6.77 -15.15 -12.35
CA SER A 181 6.36 -14.39 -13.52
C SER A 181 5.50 -13.16 -13.19
N ARG A 182 5.83 -12.03 -13.83
CA ARG A 182 5.07 -10.77 -13.78
C ARG A 182 4.89 -10.20 -12.36
N PRO A 183 5.97 -9.79 -11.68
CA PRO A 183 5.89 -9.22 -10.35
C PRO A 183 5.27 -7.82 -10.31
N ARG A 184 4.36 -7.58 -9.35
CA ARG A 184 3.55 -6.35 -9.27
C ARG A 184 3.93 -5.44 -8.11
N VAL A 185 3.89 -5.96 -6.88
CA VAL A 185 4.06 -5.17 -5.65
C VAL A 185 5.19 -5.75 -4.82
N ALA A 186 6.11 -4.87 -4.42
CA ALA A 186 6.99 -5.12 -3.27
C ALA A 186 6.37 -4.52 -2.01
N MET A 187 6.52 -5.16 -0.86
CA MET A 187 6.02 -4.67 0.42
C MET A 187 6.94 -5.08 1.57
N TRP A 188 7.50 -4.10 2.25
CA TRP A 188 8.34 -4.34 3.43
C TRP A 188 7.50 -4.72 4.64
N THR A 189 8.01 -5.63 5.46
CA THR A 189 7.53 -5.77 6.83
C THR A 189 7.86 -4.52 7.63
N SER A 190 7.03 -4.18 8.61
CA SER A 190 7.15 -2.96 9.43
C SER A 190 8.50 -2.81 10.16
N ASP A 191 9.18 -3.93 10.43
CA ASP A 191 10.51 -3.98 11.05
C ASP A 191 11.66 -4.02 10.03
N GLY A 192 11.35 -4.02 8.74
CA GLY A 192 12.33 -4.06 7.64
C GLY A 192 13.04 -5.41 7.49
N ALA A 193 12.62 -6.46 8.21
CA ALA A 193 13.30 -7.75 8.17
C ALA A 193 13.05 -8.53 6.87
N GLN A 194 11.94 -8.26 6.17
CA GLN A 194 11.57 -8.94 4.94
C GLN A 194 10.93 -7.97 3.95
N VAL A 195 11.08 -8.29 2.66
CA VAL A 195 10.28 -7.71 1.58
C VAL A 195 9.50 -8.81 0.88
N TRP A 196 8.20 -8.62 0.73
CA TRP A 196 7.30 -9.56 0.07
C TRP A 196 6.98 -9.05 -1.32
N VAL A 197 7.13 -9.90 -2.34
CA VAL A 197 6.93 -9.55 -3.75
C VAL A 197 5.85 -10.43 -4.35
N SER A 198 4.75 -9.84 -4.82
CA SER A 198 3.69 -10.56 -5.54
C SER A 198 4.10 -10.79 -6.98
N SER A 199 3.80 -11.98 -7.50
CA SER A 199 3.99 -12.40 -8.90
C SER A 199 2.64 -12.80 -9.47
N GLU A 200 2.02 -11.90 -10.25
CA GLU A 200 0.64 -12.02 -10.72
C GLU A 200 0.46 -13.29 -11.55
N VAL A 201 1.20 -13.40 -12.68
CA VAL A 201 1.12 -14.57 -13.57
C VAL A 201 1.75 -15.80 -12.92
N GLY A 202 2.77 -15.60 -12.08
CA GLY A 202 3.40 -16.65 -11.30
C GLY A 202 2.47 -17.33 -10.29
N GLY A 203 1.41 -16.64 -9.86
CA GLY A 203 0.45 -17.15 -8.87
C GLY A 203 1.01 -17.27 -7.45
N THR A 204 2.10 -16.54 -7.14
CA THR A 204 2.83 -16.66 -5.88
C THR A 204 3.21 -15.31 -5.27
N VAL A 205 3.51 -15.33 -3.97
CA VAL A 205 4.23 -14.24 -3.29
C VAL A 205 5.58 -14.77 -2.82
N SER A 206 6.66 -14.12 -3.23
CA SER A 206 8.01 -14.41 -2.75
C SER A 206 8.29 -13.60 -1.49
N VAL A 207 8.74 -14.26 -0.42
CA VAL A 207 9.23 -13.61 0.81
C VAL A 207 10.75 -13.59 0.72
N ILE A 208 11.33 -12.39 0.73
CA ILE A 208 12.76 -12.16 0.60
C ILE A 208 13.30 -11.68 1.95
N ASP A 209 14.38 -12.29 2.42
CA ASP A 209 15.09 -11.87 3.62
C ASP A 209 15.90 -10.60 3.35
N ALA A 210 15.77 -9.58 4.19
CA ALA A 210 16.39 -8.27 3.97
C ALA A 210 17.91 -8.23 4.23
N GLY A 211 18.44 -9.21 4.99
CA GLY A 211 19.87 -9.27 5.29
C GLY A 211 20.68 -9.96 4.21
N THR A 212 20.06 -10.89 3.48
CA THR A 212 20.70 -11.73 2.46
C THR A 212 20.20 -11.47 1.04
N PHE A 213 19.02 -10.86 0.90
CA PHE A 213 18.28 -10.71 -0.36
C PHE A 213 17.98 -12.04 -1.06
N GLU A 214 17.87 -13.12 -0.29
CA GLU A 214 17.47 -14.44 -0.79
C GLU A 214 15.97 -14.66 -0.56
N VAL A 215 15.32 -15.35 -1.51
CA VAL A 215 13.93 -15.81 -1.35
C VAL A 215 13.91 -16.94 -0.32
N VAL A 216 13.30 -16.69 0.84
CA VAL A 216 13.18 -17.68 1.92
C VAL A 216 11.87 -18.47 1.87
N LYS A 217 10.85 -17.96 1.18
CA LYS A 217 9.57 -18.64 1.00
C LYS A 217 8.88 -18.19 -0.29
N LYS A 218 8.13 -19.11 -0.89
CA LYS A 218 7.07 -18.79 -1.86
C LYS A 218 5.73 -19.22 -1.30
N ILE A 219 4.77 -18.31 -1.32
CA ILE A 219 3.40 -18.51 -0.84
C ILE A 219 2.53 -18.70 -2.07
N GLY A 220 1.81 -19.82 -2.14
CA GLY A 220 0.83 -20.10 -3.18
C GLY A 220 -0.58 -20.10 -2.61
N PHE A 221 -1.57 -20.07 -3.49
CA PHE A 221 -2.98 -19.95 -3.12
C PHE A 221 -3.81 -21.09 -3.70
N GLN A 222 -4.89 -21.43 -3.02
CA GLN A 222 -5.84 -22.45 -3.45
C GLN A 222 -7.23 -22.14 -2.90
N ILE A 223 -8.18 -21.91 -3.81
CA ILE A 223 -9.60 -21.76 -3.48
C ILE A 223 -10.37 -22.88 -4.20
N PRO A 224 -11.14 -23.73 -3.48
CA PRO A 224 -11.92 -24.79 -4.10
C PRO A 224 -12.87 -24.24 -5.19
N GLY A 225 -12.78 -24.82 -6.40
CA GLY A 225 -13.62 -24.43 -7.53
C GLY A 225 -13.13 -23.24 -8.34
N ILE A 226 -11.99 -22.64 -7.98
CA ILE A 226 -11.32 -21.59 -8.78
C ILE A 226 -10.06 -22.19 -9.41
N ASP A 227 -9.86 -21.90 -10.70
CA ASP A 227 -8.67 -22.33 -11.43
C ASP A 227 -7.42 -21.65 -10.85
N ALA A 228 -6.33 -22.39 -10.68
CA ALA A 228 -5.08 -21.86 -10.14
C ALA A 228 -4.54 -20.68 -10.96
N GLN A 229 -4.78 -20.65 -12.28
CA GLN A 229 -4.38 -19.55 -13.16
C GLN A 229 -5.15 -18.25 -12.88
N ALA A 230 -6.31 -18.30 -12.21
CA ALA A 230 -7.05 -17.12 -11.79
C ALA A 230 -6.59 -16.58 -10.43
N LEU A 231 -5.81 -17.35 -9.66
CA LEU A 231 -5.31 -16.98 -8.33
C LEU A 231 -4.03 -16.13 -8.46
N GLN A 232 -4.17 -14.96 -9.06
CA GLN A 232 -3.05 -14.08 -9.42
C GLN A 232 -2.88 -12.99 -8.35
N PRO A 233 -1.81 -13.03 -7.52
CA PRO A 233 -1.59 -12.06 -6.47
C PRO A 233 -1.12 -10.70 -7.01
N VAL A 234 -1.65 -9.62 -6.46
CA VAL A 234 -1.33 -8.23 -6.84
C VAL A 234 -0.97 -7.40 -5.60
N GLY A 235 -1.94 -6.77 -4.93
CA GLY A 235 -1.71 -5.98 -3.73
C GLY A 235 -1.31 -6.83 -2.53
N ILE A 236 -0.41 -6.29 -1.69
CA ILE A 236 0.05 -6.89 -0.44
C ILE A 236 -0.09 -5.85 0.68
N ALA A 237 -0.67 -6.25 1.81
CA ALA A 237 -0.65 -5.46 3.04
C ALA A 237 -0.31 -6.39 4.21
N ILE A 238 0.62 -5.98 5.07
CA ILE A 238 1.09 -6.77 6.23
C ILE A 238 0.86 -5.94 7.48
N THR A 239 0.25 -6.53 8.52
CA THR A 239 0.03 -5.82 9.78
C THR A 239 1.36 -5.44 10.43
N ARG A 240 1.42 -4.32 11.15
CA ARG A 240 2.65 -3.83 11.80
C ARG A 240 3.18 -4.78 12.84
N ASP A 241 2.33 -5.60 13.46
CA ASP A 241 2.74 -6.66 14.38
C ASP A 241 3.19 -7.95 13.68
N ARG A 242 3.17 -7.96 12.34
CA ARG A 242 3.55 -9.06 11.44
C ARG A 242 2.81 -10.37 11.72
N LYS A 243 1.60 -10.30 12.26
CA LYS A 243 0.79 -11.52 12.47
C LYS A 243 -0.02 -11.89 11.24
N GLU A 244 -0.51 -10.90 10.51
CA GLU A 244 -1.38 -11.13 9.36
C GLU A 244 -0.85 -10.42 8.11
N ALA A 245 -0.93 -11.11 6.99
CA ALA A 245 -0.78 -10.51 5.68
C ALA A 245 -2.05 -10.75 4.86
N PHE A 246 -2.40 -9.77 4.05
CA PHE A 246 -3.54 -9.77 3.15
C PHE A 246 -3.00 -9.66 1.75
N ILE A 247 -3.42 -10.56 0.85
CA ILE A 247 -2.95 -10.61 -0.53
C ILE A 247 -4.16 -10.54 -1.46
N ALA A 248 -4.25 -9.49 -2.25
CA ALA A 248 -5.28 -9.36 -3.28
C ALA A 248 -5.03 -10.38 -4.40
N LEU A 249 -6.00 -11.25 -4.67
CA LEU A 249 -6.00 -12.21 -5.76
C LEU A 249 -6.93 -11.69 -6.87
N GLY A 250 -6.36 -10.94 -7.80
CA GLY A 250 -7.09 -10.02 -8.67
C GLY A 250 -8.25 -10.66 -9.43
N PRO A 251 -7.98 -11.49 -10.45
CA PRO A 251 -9.02 -12.14 -11.24
C PRO A 251 -9.93 -13.09 -10.44
N ALA A 252 -9.47 -13.56 -9.28
CA ALA A 252 -10.24 -14.42 -8.41
C ALA A 252 -11.28 -13.66 -7.57
N ASN A 253 -11.19 -12.32 -7.45
CA ASN A 253 -12.08 -11.49 -6.63
C ASN A 253 -11.99 -11.80 -5.13
N HIS A 254 -10.81 -12.20 -4.65
CA HIS A 254 -10.60 -12.57 -3.25
C HIS A 254 -9.38 -11.85 -2.68
N ILE A 255 -9.36 -11.69 -1.36
CA ILE A 255 -8.16 -11.39 -0.59
C ILE A 255 -7.82 -12.63 0.25
N ALA A 256 -6.64 -13.19 0.03
CA ALA A 256 -6.11 -14.25 0.89
C ALA A 256 -5.61 -13.66 2.21
N VAL A 257 -5.98 -14.30 3.32
CA VAL A 257 -5.48 -13.97 4.66
C VAL A 257 -4.39 -14.98 4.99
N VAL A 258 -3.20 -14.50 5.29
CA VAL A 258 -1.99 -15.32 5.50
C VAL A 258 -1.44 -15.05 6.90
N ASP A 259 -1.04 -16.10 7.60
CA ASP A 259 -0.20 -15.94 8.79
C ASP A 259 1.20 -15.47 8.37
N ALA A 260 1.58 -14.27 8.77
CA ALA A 260 2.83 -13.66 8.29
C ALA A 260 4.10 -14.22 8.98
N GLN A 261 3.94 -15.12 9.95
CA GLN A 261 5.06 -15.82 10.60
C GLN A 261 5.26 -17.23 10.03
N THR A 262 4.17 -17.95 9.75
CA THR A 262 4.23 -19.34 9.22
C THR A 262 4.09 -19.41 7.70
N TYR A 263 3.60 -18.33 7.08
CA TYR A 263 3.29 -18.22 5.65
C TYR A 263 2.14 -19.14 5.19
N GLU A 264 1.31 -19.59 6.13
CA GLU A 264 0.14 -20.42 5.84
C GLU A 264 -1.07 -19.55 5.51
N VAL A 265 -1.79 -19.90 4.44
CA VAL A 265 -3.06 -19.24 4.09
C VAL A 265 -4.15 -19.75 5.04
N LYS A 266 -4.80 -18.82 5.74
CA LYS A 266 -5.80 -19.08 6.78
C LYS A 266 -7.23 -18.99 6.26
N ASP A 267 -7.50 -18.02 5.39
CA ASP A 267 -8.85 -17.72 4.93
C ASP A 267 -8.83 -16.95 3.60
N TYR A 268 -9.99 -16.77 2.98
CA TYR A 268 -10.20 -15.95 1.79
C TYR A 268 -11.45 -15.07 1.94
N ILE A 269 -11.27 -13.77 1.73
CA ILE A 269 -12.33 -12.78 1.82
C ILE A 269 -12.81 -12.45 0.41
N LEU A 270 -14.09 -12.68 0.12
CA LEU A 270 -14.69 -12.28 -1.16
C LEU A 270 -14.83 -10.75 -1.23
N VAL A 271 -14.38 -10.15 -2.33
CA VAL A 271 -14.46 -8.72 -2.61
C VAL A 271 -15.05 -8.46 -4.00
N GLY A 272 -14.98 -7.21 -4.48
CA GLY A 272 -15.40 -6.85 -5.83
C GLY A 272 -14.56 -7.49 -6.93
N GLN A 273 -14.95 -7.22 -8.17
CA GLN A 273 -14.34 -7.81 -9.36
C GLN A 273 -12.98 -7.17 -9.66
N ARG A 274 -11.97 -8.02 -9.91
CA ARG A 274 -10.59 -7.60 -10.22
C ARG A 274 -9.99 -6.69 -9.15
N VAL A 275 -9.70 -7.25 -7.98
CA VAL A 275 -9.03 -6.53 -6.89
C VAL A 275 -7.57 -6.19 -7.25
N TRP A 276 -7.14 -4.96 -6.97
CA TRP A 276 -5.80 -4.45 -7.23
C TRP A 276 -5.10 -4.07 -5.91
N GLY A 277 -4.98 -2.77 -5.63
CA GLY A 277 -4.35 -2.24 -4.44
C GLY A 277 -5.19 -2.46 -3.19
N ILE A 278 -4.49 -2.75 -2.09
CA ILE A 278 -5.08 -2.87 -0.76
C ILE A 278 -4.27 -2.03 0.23
N THR A 279 -4.95 -1.32 1.11
CA THR A 279 -4.33 -0.39 2.07
C THR A 279 -5.05 -0.46 3.40
N PHE A 280 -4.30 -0.51 4.50
CA PHE A 280 -4.87 -0.41 5.84
C PHE A 280 -5.20 1.03 6.20
N ASN A 281 -6.17 1.19 7.08
CA ASN A 281 -6.28 2.40 7.86
C ASN A 281 -5.15 2.55 8.90
N PRO A 282 -4.93 3.75 9.47
CA PRO A 282 -3.82 4.01 10.37
C PRO A 282 -3.76 3.12 11.62
N ASP A 283 -4.90 2.66 12.15
CA ASP A 283 -4.95 1.77 13.31
C ASP A 283 -5.08 0.28 12.96
N GLU A 284 -5.06 -0.06 11.67
CA GLU A 284 -5.14 -1.43 11.12
C GLU A 284 -6.41 -2.18 11.54
N THR A 285 -7.48 -1.46 11.90
CA THR A 285 -8.79 -2.06 12.15
C THR A 285 -9.58 -2.28 10.87
N ARG A 286 -9.25 -1.56 9.79
CA ARG A 286 -9.87 -1.65 8.47
C ARG A 286 -8.84 -1.84 7.36
N LEU A 287 -9.20 -2.66 6.38
CA LEU A 287 -8.50 -2.80 5.11
C LEU A 287 -9.43 -2.35 3.98
N TYR A 288 -8.88 -1.60 3.03
CA TYR A 288 -9.58 -1.12 1.84
C TYR A 288 -9.06 -1.84 0.61
N SER A 289 -9.94 -2.27 -0.29
CA SER A 289 -9.56 -2.92 -1.55
C SER A 289 -10.18 -2.21 -2.75
N ALA A 290 -9.33 -1.75 -3.67
CA ALA A 290 -9.75 -1.16 -4.94
C ALA A 290 -10.07 -2.28 -5.93
N ASN A 291 -11.32 -2.34 -6.41
CA ASN A 291 -11.80 -3.40 -7.28
C ASN A 291 -12.12 -2.82 -8.66
N GLY A 292 -11.20 -3.04 -9.61
CA GLY A 292 -11.18 -2.36 -10.90
C GLY A 292 -12.45 -2.59 -11.73
N LEU A 293 -12.85 -3.86 -11.91
CA LEU A 293 -13.94 -4.17 -12.84
C LEU A 293 -15.34 -3.96 -12.26
N SER A 294 -15.46 -3.84 -10.94
CA SER A 294 -16.74 -3.52 -10.28
C SER A 294 -16.88 -2.04 -9.88
N ASN A 295 -15.86 -1.21 -10.15
CA ASN A 295 -15.88 0.23 -9.87
C ASN A 295 -16.24 0.57 -8.42
N ASP A 296 -15.69 -0.20 -7.48
CA ASP A 296 -15.96 -0.05 -6.06
C ASP A 296 -14.71 -0.21 -5.19
N LEU A 297 -14.79 0.37 -3.99
CA LEU A 297 -13.87 0.12 -2.89
C LEU A 297 -14.57 -0.76 -1.86
N THR A 298 -14.05 -1.96 -1.59
CA THR A 298 -14.55 -2.78 -0.46
C THR A 298 -13.83 -2.40 0.83
N VAL A 299 -14.58 -2.17 1.89
CA VAL A 299 -14.10 -1.94 3.26
C VAL A 299 -14.20 -3.25 4.02
N ILE A 300 -13.13 -3.66 4.70
CA ILE A 300 -13.02 -4.96 5.39
C ILE A 300 -12.67 -4.72 6.85
N ASP A 301 -13.36 -5.42 7.77
CA ASP A 301 -13.00 -5.50 9.18
C ASP A 301 -11.84 -6.48 9.34
N VAL A 302 -10.65 -5.98 9.68
CA VAL A 302 -9.42 -6.78 9.76
C VAL A 302 -9.55 -7.85 10.85
N LYS A 303 -10.16 -7.53 11.98
CA LYS A 303 -10.29 -8.47 13.10
C LYS A 303 -11.29 -9.58 12.80
N LYS A 304 -12.38 -9.26 12.11
CA LYS A 304 -13.43 -10.25 11.76
C LYS A 304 -13.16 -10.98 10.45
N LEU A 305 -12.19 -10.51 9.64
CA LEU A 305 -11.91 -11.01 8.30
C LEU A 305 -13.14 -10.99 7.39
N GLN A 306 -13.92 -9.91 7.45
CA GLN A 306 -15.20 -9.81 6.76
C GLN A 306 -15.42 -8.45 6.09
N PRO A 307 -16.04 -8.42 4.90
CA PRO A 307 -16.46 -7.17 4.27
C PRO A 307 -17.50 -6.45 5.14
N ILE A 308 -17.34 -5.13 5.27
CA ILE A 308 -18.28 -4.22 5.93
C ILE A 308 -19.21 -3.59 4.89
N LYS A 309 -18.63 -3.04 3.83
CA LYS A 309 -19.37 -2.26 2.82
C LYS A 309 -18.58 -2.21 1.51
N SER A 310 -19.31 -2.19 0.40
CA SER A 310 -18.79 -1.81 -0.92
C SER A 310 -19.24 -0.37 -1.22
N ILE A 311 -18.30 0.47 -1.61
CA ILE A 311 -18.51 1.90 -1.88
C ILE A 311 -18.26 2.13 -3.37
N PRO A 312 -19.28 2.54 -4.16
CA PRO A 312 -19.06 2.92 -5.54
C PRO A 312 -18.08 4.10 -5.64
N VAL A 313 -17.12 4.01 -6.55
CA VAL A 313 -16.12 5.05 -6.85
C VAL A 313 -16.10 5.35 -8.36
N GLY A 314 -15.03 5.96 -8.86
CA GLY A 314 -14.83 6.16 -10.30
C GLY A 314 -14.57 4.84 -11.05
N GLU A 315 -14.26 4.95 -12.34
CA GLU A 315 -14.08 3.78 -13.20
C GLU A 315 -12.66 3.20 -13.06
N GLU A 316 -12.58 1.87 -12.93
CA GLU A 316 -11.34 1.10 -12.79
C GLU A 316 -10.45 1.59 -11.62
N PRO A 317 -10.93 1.56 -10.36
CA PRO A 317 -10.11 1.93 -9.21
C PRO A 317 -8.91 1.00 -9.07
N TRP A 318 -7.74 1.58 -8.81
CA TRP A 318 -6.46 0.85 -8.81
C TRP A 318 -5.74 0.88 -7.46
N GLY A 319 -5.46 2.07 -6.94
CA GLY A 319 -4.71 2.29 -5.70
C GLY A 319 -5.54 3.02 -4.65
N SER A 320 -5.08 2.98 -3.40
CA SER A 320 -5.67 3.83 -2.35
C SER A 320 -4.67 4.27 -1.29
N ALA A 321 -4.90 5.45 -0.72
CA ALA A 321 -4.17 6.00 0.42
C ALA A 321 -5.15 6.50 1.49
N VAL A 322 -4.74 6.45 2.75
CA VAL A 322 -5.61 6.74 3.89
C VAL A 322 -4.98 7.79 4.80
N ARG A 323 -5.66 8.93 4.95
CA ARG A 323 -5.28 10.03 5.85
C ARG A 323 -5.96 9.83 7.23
N PRO A 324 -5.22 9.89 8.35
CA PRO A 324 -5.77 9.85 9.70
C PRO A 324 -6.67 11.04 10.08
#